data_AF-A0A7J5EFT7-F1
#
_entry.id   AF-A0A7J5EFT7-F1
#
_cell.length_a   1.000
_cell.length_b   1.000
_cell.length_c   1.000
_cell.angle_alpha   90.00
_cell.angle_beta   90.00
_cell.angle_gamma   90.00
#
_symmetry.space_group_name_H-M   'P 1'
#
loop_
_entity.id
_entity.type
_entity.pdbx_description
1 polymer ?
#
loop_
_entity_poly.entity_id
_entity_poly.type
_entity_poly.pdbx_seq_one_letter_code
_entity_poly.pdbx_strand_id
1 'polypeptide(L)'
;MEEQALARLLQSVRCPFGPRFFFEQLAGFVRDRCPDPTERLPRLDLWIAGGEPIAVCHVIALGPQWVAIAAGGRDAEMRTEIIPYELITRVTISATPRGRGIGFDQERRPLVLADDALSPEEALALAAGTAAGS
;
A
#
# COMPACT_ATOMS: atom_id res chain seq x y z
N MET A 1 2.22 -19.26 -12.89
CA MET A 1 3.28 -18.24 -13.07
C MET A 1 3.23 -17.22 -11.95
N GLU A 2 2.05 -16.66 -11.65
CA GLU A 2 1.84 -15.67 -10.59
C GLU A 2 2.29 -16.11 -9.18
N GLU A 3 2.05 -17.37 -8.81
CA GLU A 3 2.47 -17.90 -7.49
C GLU A 3 4.00 -17.96 -7.32
N GLN A 4 4.74 -18.28 -8.39
CA GLN A 4 6.20 -18.27 -8.36
C GLN A 4 6.77 -16.84 -8.35
N ALA A 5 6.11 -15.93 -9.07
CA ALA A 5 6.42 -14.49 -9.06
C ALA A 5 6.24 -13.90 -7.65
N LEU A 6 5.12 -14.19 -7.00
CA LEU A 6 4.87 -13.81 -5.61
C LEU A 6 5.91 -14.42 -4.65
N ALA A 7 6.20 -15.71 -4.76
CA ALA A 7 7.18 -16.37 -3.88
C ALA A 7 8.57 -15.72 -3.99
N ARG A 8 9.01 -15.36 -5.20
CA ARG A 8 10.27 -14.63 -5.43
C ARG A 8 10.22 -13.23 -4.82
N LEU A 9 9.13 -12.50 -5.04
CA LEU A 9 8.94 -11.17 -4.48
C LEU A 9 8.99 -11.17 -2.95
N LEU A 10 8.32 -12.12 -2.30
CA LEU A 10 8.31 -12.23 -0.84
C LEU A 10 9.69 -12.59 -0.25
N GLN A 11 10.63 -13.05 -1.08
CA GLN A 11 12.01 -13.38 -0.72
C GLN A 11 13.03 -12.30 -1.15
N SER A 12 12.63 -11.31 -1.97
CA SER A 12 13.57 -10.40 -2.64
C SER A 12 14.25 -9.41 -1.70
N VAL A 13 13.52 -8.89 -0.72
CA VAL A 13 13.97 -7.78 0.12
C VAL A 13 13.76 -8.08 1.59
N ARG A 14 14.83 -7.94 2.38
CA ARG A 14 14.82 -8.06 3.84
C ARG A 14 14.63 -6.69 4.51
N CYS A 15 13.55 -6.00 4.15
CA CYS A 15 13.11 -4.78 4.84
C CYS A 15 11.96 -5.12 5.79
N PRO A 16 11.88 -4.49 6.98
CA PRO A 16 10.75 -4.68 7.89
C PRO A 16 9.41 -4.36 7.23
N PHE A 17 9.38 -3.33 6.37
CA PHE A 17 8.23 -2.93 5.57
C PHE A 17 8.45 -3.27 4.08
N GLY A 18 8.89 -4.51 3.81
CA GLY A 18 9.05 -5.03 2.44
C GLY A 18 7.75 -5.62 1.85
N PRO A 19 7.83 -6.30 0.69
CA PRO A 19 6.66 -6.85 0.00
C PRO A 19 5.80 -7.75 0.90
N ARG A 20 6.44 -8.57 1.73
CA ARG A 20 5.76 -9.47 2.67
C ARG A 20 4.87 -8.73 3.66
N PHE A 21 5.33 -7.59 4.17
CA PHE A 21 4.55 -6.79 5.09
C PHE A 21 3.26 -6.31 4.42
N PHE A 22 3.37 -5.71 3.24
CA PHE A 22 2.22 -5.15 2.52
C PHE A 22 1.27 -6.22 1.97
N PHE A 23 1.79 -7.38 1.56
CA PHE A 23 0.97 -8.45 0.98
C PHE A 23 0.28 -9.33 2.03
N GLU A 24 1.01 -9.76 3.06
CA GLU A 24 0.52 -10.79 4.00
C GLU A 24 0.10 -10.23 5.36
N GLN A 25 0.84 -9.25 5.87
CA GLN A 25 0.74 -8.87 7.29
C GLN A 25 -0.16 -7.68 7.53
N LEU A 26 -0.15 -6.70 6.62
CA LEU A 26 -0.85 -5.42 6.79
C LEU A 26 -2.34 -5.60 7.09
N ALA A 27 -3.05 -6.43 6.32
CA ALA A 27 -4.47 -6.68 6.55
C ALA A 27 -4.76 -7.34 7.92
N GLY A 28 -3.83 -8.16 8.43
CA GLY A 28 -3.90 -8.68 9.79
C GLY A 28 -3.83 -7.56 10.82
N PHE A 29 -2.79 -6.72 10.73
CA PHE A 29 -2.61 -5.59 11.64
C PHE A 29 -3.75 -4.57 11.58
N VAL A 30 -4.31 -4.32 10.39
CA VAL A 30 -5.46 -3.42 10.24
C VAL A 30 -6.69 -3.98 10.97
N ARG A 31 -7.01 -5.27 10.81
CA ARG A 31 -8.11 -5.91 11.53
C ARG A 31 -7.92 -5.90 13.03
N ASP A 32 -6.70 -6.16 13.52
CA ASP A 32 -6.41 -6.15 14.96
C ASP A 32 -6.59 -4.76 15.58
N ARG A 33 -6.31 -3.70 14.81
CA ARG A 33 -6.42 -2.30 15.28
C ARG A 33 -7.78 -1.67 15.03
N CYS A 34 -8.53 -2.18 14.06
CA CYS A 34 -9.84 -1.70 13.65
C CYS A 34 -10.79 -2.90 13.49
N PRO A 35 -11.21 -3.54 14.60
CA PRO A 35 -12.00 -4.78 14.55
C PRO A 35 -13.42 -4.57 14.01
N ASP A 36 -13.97 -3.36 14.15
CA ASP A 36 -15.28 -2.99 13.63
C ASP A 36 -15.18 -1.85 12.58
N PRO A 37 -15.14 -2.18 11.28
CA PRO A 37 -15.06 -1.20 10.21
C PRO A 37 -16.38 -0.45 9.97
N THR A 38 -17.49 -0.86 10.61
CA THR A 38 -18.78 -0.20 10.46
C THR A 38 -18.86 1.09 11.30
N GLU A 39 -18.19 1.11 12.45
CA GLU A 39 -18.12 2.26 13.37
C GLU A 39 -16.88 3.13 13.13
N ARG A 40 -15.74 2.52 12.79
CA ARG A 40 -14.46 3.22 12.61
C ARG A 40 -13.84 2.86 11.27
N LEU A 41 -13.21 3.83 10.63
CA LEU A 41 -12.41 3.55 9.44
C LEU A 41 -10.96 3.30 9.86
N PRO A 42 -10.31 2.25 9.34
CA PRO A 42 -8.88 2.12 9.51
C PRO A 42 -8.21 3.28 8.75
N ARG A 43 -7.21 3.89 9.39
CA ARG A 43 -6.32 4.87 8.77
C ARG A 43 -4.91 4.32 8.80
N LEU A 44 -4.28 4.33 7.63
CA LEU A 44 -2.89 3.92 7.45
C LEU A 44 -2.05 5.15 7.10
N ASP A 45 -1.04 5.45 7.90
CA ASP A 45 -0.06 6.49 7.58
C ASP A 45 1.32 5.86 7.37
N LEU A 46 1.95 6.14 6.23
CA LEU A 46 3.33 5.75 5.93
C LEU A 46 4.28 6.92 6.18
N TRP A 47 5.35 6.67 6.93
CA TRP A 47 6.38 7.65 7.20
C TRP A 47 7.62 7.36 6.35
N ILE A 48 7.98 8.31 5.51
CA ILE A 48 9.16 8.25 4.66
C ILE A 48 10.30 9.03 5.32
N ALA A 49 11.54 8.55 5.17
CA ALA A 49 12.73 9.23 5.69
C ALA A 49 12.76 10.72 5.25
N GLY A 50 12.76 11.63 6.23
CA GLY A 50 12.83 13.08 6.00
C GLY A 50 11.53 13.73 5.51
N GLY A 51 10.41 13.00 5.47
CA GLY A 51 9.12 13.50 4.97
C GLY A 51 8.00 13.54 6.00
N GLU A 52 6.89 14.16 5.60
CA GLU A 52 5.61 14.11 6.29
C GLU A 52 4.94 12.73 6.09
N PRO A 53 4.05 12.30 7.00
CA PRO A 53 3.30 11.07 6.82
C PRO A 53 2.35 11.15 5.62
N ILE A 54 2.29 10.05 4.87
CA ILE A 54 1.39 9.88 3.74
C ILE A 54 0.19 9.05 4.20
N ALA A 55 -1.01 9.64 4.12
CA ALA A 55 -2.26 8.94 4.38
C ALA A 55 -2.60 8.03 3.19
N VAL A 56 -2.60 6.72 3.43
CA VAL A 56 -2.78 5.69 2.40
C VAL A 56 -4.23 5.24 2.33
N CYS A 57 -4.78 5.27 1.13
CA CYS A 57 -6.10 4.71 0.81
C CYS A 57 -6.04 3.20 0.60
N HIS A 58 -5.11 2.72 -0.24
CA HIS A 58 -4.89 1.28 -0.46
C HIS A 58 -3.55 1.06 -1.13
N VAL A 59 -3.06 -0.18 -1.04
CA VAL A 59 -1.90 -0.63 -1.81
C VAL A 59 -2.35 -0.99 -3.22
N ILE A 60 -1.68 -0.42 -4.21
CA ILE A 60 -2.00 -0.61 -5.62
C ILE A 60 -1.20 -1.78 -6.18
N ALA A 61 0.13 -1.72 -6.02
CA ALA A 61 1.04 -2.72 -6.58
C ALA A 61 2.29 -2.88 -5.71
N LEU A 62 2.89 -4.05 -5.80
CA LEU A 62 4.15 -4.40 -5.15
C LEU A 62 5.16 -4.80 -6.22
N GLY A 63 6.26 -4.06 -6.26
CA GLY A 63 7.46 -4.44 -7.00
C GLY A 63 8.55 -4.97 -6.07
N PRO A 64 9.66 -5.45 -6.64
CA PRO A 64 10.75 -6.09 -5.89
C PRO A 64 11.39 -5.19 -4.84
N GLN A 65 11.46 -3.88 -5.11
CA GLN A 65 12.12 -2.90 -4.24
C GLN A 65 11.23 -1.71 -3.85
N TRP A 66 9.98 -1.67 -4.33
CA TRP A 66 9.09 -0.54 -4.15
C TRP A 66 7.62 -0.98 -3.97
N VAL A 67 6.81 -0.09 -3.40
CA VAL A 67 5.36 -0.21 -3.31
C VAL A 67 4.68 0.99 -3.96
N ALA A 68 3.65 0.72 -4.77
CA ALA A 68 2.76 1.75 -5.29
C ALA A 68 1.53 1.84 -4.39
N ILE A 69 1.15 3.05 -4.00
CA ILE A 69 0.00 3.32 -3.15
C ILE A 69 -0.90 4.39 -3.76
N ALA A 70 -2.20 4.26 -3.50
CA ALA A 70 -3.11 5.39 -3.57
C ALA A 70 -3.00 6.13 -2.23
N ALA A 71 -2.62 7.40 -2.29
CA ALA A 71 -2.58 8.28 -1.14
C ALA A 71 -3.57 9.43 -1.37
N GLY A 72 -4.01 10.08 -0.30
CA GLY A 72 -4.65 11.37 -0.48
C GLY A 72 -4.06 12.48 0.35
N GLY A 73 -4.13 13.68 -0.24
CA GLY A 73 -3.63 14.91 0.31
C GLY A 73 -4.60 15.56 1.30
N ARG A 74 -4.21 16.74 1.80
CA ARG A 74 -5.02 17.55 2.73
C ARG A 74 -6.35 18.01 2.11
N ASP A 75 -6.39 18.16 0.79
CA ASP A 75 -7.55 18.68 0.05
C ASP A 75 -8.39 17.59 -0.62
N ALA A 76 -8.30 16.34 -0.13
CA ALA A 76 -8.97 15.17 -0.70
C ALA A 76 -8.56 14.82 -2.15
N GLU A 77 -7.53 15.47 -2.70
CA GLU A 77 -6.91 15.04 -3.96
C GLU A 77 -6.21 13.70 -3.75
N MET A 78 -6.65 12.70 -4.52
CA MET A 78 -5.98 11.41 -4.58
C MET A 78 -4.79 11.49 -5.54
N ARG A 79 -3.66 10.96 -5.10
CA ARG A 79 -2.45 10.84 -5.91
C ARG A 79 -1.87 9.45 -5.76
N THR A 80 -1.09 9.06 -6.75
CA THR A 80 -0.38 7.79 -6.71
C THR A 80 1.08 8.05 -6.39
N GLU A 81 1.62 7.28 -5.44
CA GLU A 81 3.02 7.38 -5.00
C GLU A 81 3.70 6.03 -5.18
N ILE A 82 4.93 6.04 -5.69
CA ILE A 82 5.83 4.89 -5.70
C ILE A 82 6.93 5.12 -4.69
N ILE A 83 7.02 4.23 -3.71
CA ILE A 83 7.89 4.39 -2.55
C ILE A 83 8.84 3.19 -2.49
N PRO A 84 10.17 3.42 -2.60
CA PRO A 84 11.15 2.39 -2.28
C PRO A 84 10.99 1.91 -0.83
N TYR A 85 11.01 0.59 -0.59
CA TYR A 85 10.79 0.03 0.75
C TYR A 85 11.80 0.54 1.78
N GLU A 86 13.04 0.77 1.35
CA GLU A 86 14.13 1.29 2.18
C GLU A 86 13.89 2.69 2.72
N LEU A 87 13.03 3.48 2.07
CA LEU A 87 12.68 4.82 2.55
C LEU A 87 11.54 4.79 3.58
N ILE A 88 10.83 3.67 3.73
CA ILE A 88 9.73 3.52 4.69
C ILE A 88 10.33 3.27 6.08
N THR A 89 10.19 4.26 6.95
CA THR A 89 10.77 4.23 8.31
C THR A 89 9.77 3.79 9.36
N ARG A 90 8.48 4.03 9.14
CA ARG A 90 7.41 3.67 10.08
C ARG A 90 6.07 3.53 9.36
N VAL A 91 5.25 2.61 9.86
CA VAL A 91 3.85 2.44 9.47
C VAL A 91 2.98 2.63 10.72
N THR A 92 2.01 3.54 10.65
CA THR A 92 1.04 3.77 11.73
C THR A 92 -0.33 3.32 11.27
N ILE A 93 -0.98 2.49 12.10
CA ILE A 93 -2.36 2.05 11.89
C ILE A 93 -3.19 2.59 13.05
N SER A 94 -4.26 3.30 12.73
CA SER A 94 -5.19 3.84 13.71
C SER A 94 -6.64 3.61 13.26
N ALA A 95 -7.58 3.71 14.19
CA ALA A 95 -9.01 3.66 13.89
C ALA A 95 -9.57 5.07 14.08
N THR A 96 -10.08 5.67 13.00
CA THR A 96 -10.67 7.01 13.02
C THR A 96 -12.20 6.93 12.96
N PRO A 97 -12.93 7.90 13.56
CA PRO A 97 -14.36 7.98 13.36
C PRO A 97 -14.72 8.12 11.88
N ARG A 98 -15.80 7.44 11.44
CA ARG A 98 -16.32 7.60 10.09
C ARG A 98 -16.63 9.07 9.75
N GLY A 99 -16.42 9.45 8.49
CA GLY A 99 -16.69 10.81 7.99
C GLY A 99 -15.56 11.82 8.22
N ARG A 100 -14.40 11.41 8.76
CA ARG A 100 -13.21 12.25 8.86
C ARG A 100 -12.00 11.57 8.20
N GLY A 101 -11.61 12.09 7.04
CA GLY A 101 -10.39 11.70 6.35
C GLY A 101 -10.53 10.46 5.46
N ILE A 102 -9.39 9.96 5.01
CA ILE A 102 -9.26 8.84 4.08
C ILE A 102 -9.18 7.53 4.88
N GLY A 103 -10.05 6.58 4.52
CA GLY A 103 -10.01 5.22 5.05
C GLY A 103 -9.09 4.32 4.21
N PHE A 104 -8.46 3.37 4.87
CA PHE A 104 -7.68 2.33 4.24
C PHE A 104 -8.58 1.16 3.81
N ASP A 105 -8.60 0.84 2.53
CA ASP A 105 -9.27 -0.34 1.99
C ASP A 105 -8.32 -1.54 2.08
N GLN A 106 -8.55 -2.37 3.11
CA GLN A 106 -7.78 -3.59 3.37
C GLN A 106 -8.22 -4.79 2.52
N GLU A 107 -9.37 -4.73 1.85
CA GLU A 107 -9.88 -5.82 1.03
C GLU A 107 -9.27 -5.80 -0.37
N ARG A 108 -8.83 -4.62 -0.81
CA ARG A 108 -8.13 -4.45 -2.07
C ARG A 108 -6.78 -5.16 -2.07
N ARG A 109 -6.67 -6.20 -2.89
CA ARG A 109 -5.41 -6.90 -3.11
C ARG A 109 -4.50 -6.11 -4.05
N PRO A 110 -3.20 -5.95 -3.71
CA PRO A 110 -2.27 -5.29 -4.60
C PRO A 110 -1.87 -6.21 -5.76
N LEU A 111 -1.58 -5.60 -6.91
CA LEU A 111 -0.96 -6.29 -8.04
C LEU A 111 0.49 -6.65 -7.71
N VAL A 112 0.94 -7.84 -8.13
CA VAL A 112 2.29 -8.33 -7.88
C VAL A 112 3.09 -8.24 -9.17
N LEU A 113 4.07 -7.34 -9.21
CA LEU A 113 4.96 -7.17 -10.35
C LEU A 113 6.32 -7.78 -10.00
N ALA A 114 6.60 -8.97 -10.54
CA ALA A 114 7.82 -9.71 -10.26
C ALA A 114 8.97 -9.43 -11.24
N ASP A 115 8.76 -8.51 -12.19
CA ASP A 115 9.75 -8.16 -13.19
C ASP A 115 10.40 -6.82 -12.84
N ASP A 116 11.72 -6.84 -12.69
CA ASP A 116 12.54 -5.64 -12.45
C ASP A 116 12.54 -4.70 -13.66
N ALA A 117 12.02 -5.17 -14.81
CA ALA A 117 12.03 -4.46 -16.08
C ALA A 117 10.95 -3.37 -16.22
N LEU A 118 9.92 -3.34 -15.38
CA LEU A 118 8.89 -2.31 -15.45
C LEU A 118 9.37 -1.05 -14.75
N SER A 119 9.42 0.05 -15.51
CA SER A 119 9.62 1.37 -14.93
C SER A 119 8.47 1.72 -13.96
N PRO A 120 8.72 2.59 -12.96
CA PRO A 120 7.68 3.11 -12.08
C PRO A 120 6.44 3.63 -12.84
N GLU A 121 6.65 4.32 -13.96
CA GLU A 121 5.59 4.85 -14.82
C GLU A 121 4.76 3.76 -15.51
N GLU A 122 5.39 2.68 -15.97
CA GLU A 122 4.68 1.53 -16.56
C GLU A 122 3.90 0.76 -15.49
N ALA A 123 4.48 0.62 -14.30
CA ALA A 123 3.79 0.05 -13.15
C ALA A 123 2.56 0.88 -12.74
N LEU A 124 2.68 2.22 -12.76
CA LEU A 124 1.57 3.15 -12.54
C LEU A 124 0.48 3.02 -13.62
N ALA A 125 0.87 2.94 -14.89
CA ALA A 125 -0.06 2.80 -15.99
C ALA A 125 -0.87 1.49 -15.90
N LEU A 126 -0.21 0.37 -15.57
CA LEU A 126 -0.85 -0.93 -15.37
C LEU A 126 -1.82 -0.91 -14.18
N ALA A 127 -1.40 -0.27 -13.09
CA ALA A 127 -2.19 -0.06 -11.89
C ALA A 127 -3.44 0.81 -12.12
N ALA A 128 -3.32 1.87 -12.91
CA ALA A 128 -4.43 2.76 -13.24
C ALA A 128 -5.41 2.09 -14.22
N GLY A 129 -4.92 1.29 -15.17
CA GLY A 129 -5.72 0.57 -16.16
C GLY A 129 -6.60 -0.56 -15.62
N THR A 130 -6.35 -1.03 -14.39
CA THR A 130 -7.18 -2.03 -13.70
C THR A 130 -8.32 -1.41 -12.88
N ALA A 131 -8.32 -0.09 -12.64
CA ALA A 131 -9.38 0.60 -11.92
C ALA A 131 -10.56 1.07 -12.81
N ALA A 132 -10.43 1.00 -14.14
CA ALA A 132 -11.45 1.47 -15.09
C ALA A 132 -12.44 0.38 -15.57
N GLY A 133 -12.43 -0.79 -14.92
CA GLY A 133 -13.32 -1.90 -15.24
C GLY A 133 -13.96 -2.48 -13.98
N SER A 134 -14.88 -1.75 -13.37
CA SER A 134 -15.82 -2.28 -12.36
C SER A 134 -17.11 -1.47 -12.41
#